data_AF-A0A7X8SQW2-F1
#
_entry.id   AF-A0A7X8SQW2-F1
#
_cell.length_a   1.000
_cell.length_b   1.000
_cell.length_c   1.000
_cell.angle_alpha   90.00
_cell.angle_beta   90.00
_cell.angle_gamma   90.00
#
_symmetry.space_group_name_H-M   'P 1'
#
loop_
_entity.id
_entity.type
_entity.pdbx_description
1 polymer ?
#
loop_
_entity_poly.entity_id
_entity_poly.type
_entity_poly.pdbx_seq_one_letter_code
_entity_poly.pdbx_strand_id
1 'polypeptide(L)'
;MKAYSIFIFIAVLLISCGNSEENWSKDQIIDHVAQENTTGTGYRDLEGKFIDYEYVDFGSFRLAIYNNSIKWKGYGGYFDGIVSKVTPKITKVSEGIYFLSWVFGENGGDNVVVNFNTKKVYAHLRSGNADENSPADFEMIHGNVKCGSSTSCTYPEGEPISMIEMVFTLYLNTKKFDLPPIFETKKPLIEEHFTARKELAEEPIMYQSEKGEVVIQVAGDITKVSINGENPKEYQTNVTKINNGVYFISWLGNDQFGEHIVFNKNQGKVYDHMNFSLEREELIFPEIK
;
A
#
# COMPACT_ATOMS: atom_id res chain seq x y z
N MET A 1 -6.28 -42.93 42.50
CA MET A 1 -7.04 -41.68 42.71
C MET A 1 -6.03 -40.53 42.71
N LYS A 2 -5.77 -39.91 41.55
CA LYS A 2 -6.41 -38.68 41.04
C LYS A 2 -6.47 -37.53 42.08
N ALA A 3 -5.50 -36.61 41.98
CA ALA A 3 -5.69 -35.19 42.22
C ALA A 3 -4.67 -34.43 41.35
N TYR A 4 -5.16 -33.79 40.29
CA TYR A 4 -4.42 -32.83 39.47
C TYR A 4 -4.39 -31.50 40.24
N SER A 5 -3.19 -30.95 40.48
CA SER A 5 -3.05 -29.55 40.90
C SER A 5 -2.76 -28.70 39.69
N ILE A 6 -3.78 -27.92 39.36
CA ILE A 6 -3.93 -26.89 38.35
C ILE A 6 -3.31 -25.59 38.89
N PHE A 7 -2.57 -24.89 38.02
CA PHE A 7 -2.27 -23.45 38.02
C PHE A 7 -1.50 -22.85 39.21
N ILE A 8 -0.36 -22.22 38.90
CA ILE A 8 -0.17 -20.76 38.99
C ILE A 8 1.02 -20.43 38.08
N PHE A 9 0.68 -19.97 36.87
CA PHE A 9 1.59 -19.36 35.92
C PHE A 9 1.33 -17.85 36.00
N ILE A 10 1.81 -17.20 37.06
CA ILE A 10 1.69 -15.74 37.24
C ILE A 10 3.00 -15.22 37.85
N ALA A 11 3.97 -14.94 36.98
CA ALA A 11 5.09 -14.03 37.26
C ALA A 11 5.72 -13.56 35.93
N VAL A 12 4.90 -13.03 35.02
CA VAL A 12 5.37 -12.12 33.97
C VAL A 12 4.60 -10.81 34.17
N LEU A 13 4.87 -10.16 35.30
CA LEU A 13 4.48 -8.78 35.54
C LEU A 13 5.68 -7.90 35.13
N LEU A 14 5.46 -7.17 34.04
CA LEU A 14 5.75 -5.75 33.94
C LEU A 14 7.23 -5.34 34.00
N ILE A 15 7.93 -5.57 32.89
CA ILE A 15 8.71 -4.47 32.32
C ILE A 15 7.81 -3.82 31.26
N SER A 16 6.78 -3.12 31.74
CA SER A 16 6.17 -2.04 30.98
C SER A 16 7.18 -0.89 31.05
N CYS A 17 8.21 -0.93 30.20
CA CYS A 17 8.84 0.30 29.78
C CYS A 17 7.70 1.19 29.31
N GLY A 18 7.54 2.35 29.96
CA GLY A 18 6.52 3.31 29.59
C GLY A 18 6.73 3.68 28.13
N ASN A 19 5.96 3.04 27.25
CA ASN A 19 5.55 3.71 26.03
C ASN A 19 4.75 4.89 26.57
N SER A 20 5.35 6.09 26.55
CA SER A 20 4.57 7.30 26.63
C SER A 20 3.39 7.10 25.69
N GLU A 21 2.17 7.17 26.20
CA GLU A 21 0.97 7.19 25.36
C GLU A 21 1.21 8.31 24.34
N GLU A 22 1.63 7.93 23.13
CA GLU A 22 1.89 8.86 22.04
C GLU A 22 0.51 9.46 21.76
N ASN A 23 0.23 10.66 22.26
CA ASN A 23 -1.07 11.29 22.07
C ASN A 23 -1.20 11.69 20.60
N TRP A 24 -2.20 11.15 19.91
CA TRP A 24 -2.50 11.41 18.50
C TRP A 24 -3.55 12.53 18.41
N SER A 25 -3.25 13.73 18.90
CA SER A 25 -4.17 14.86 18.70
C SER A 25 -3.90 15.57 17.36
N LYS A 26 -4.94 16.16 16.77
CA LYS A 26 -4.85 16.92 15.53
C LYS A 26 -3.78 18.01 15.59
N ASP A 27 -3.76 18.79 16.67
CA ASP A 27 -2.86 19.93 16.82
C ASP A 27 -1.41 19.47 16.95
N GLN A 28 -1.16 18.40 17.71
CA GLN A 28 0.18 17.81 17.80
C GLN A 28 0.69 17.35 16.43
N ILE A 29 -0.18 16.83 15.57
CA ILE A 29 0.22 16.31 14.27
C ILE A 29 0.57 17.42 13.28
N ILE A 30 -0.24 18.48 13.24
CA ILE A 30 -0.02 19.61 12.32
C ILE A 30 1.31 20.31 12.62
N ASP A 31 1.64 20.46 13.90
CA ASP A 31 2.84 21.19 14.33
C ASP A 31 4.08 20.28 14.47
N HIS A 32 3.92 18.97 14.32
CA HIS A 32 5.02 18.02 14.43
C HIS A 32 5.87 17.97 13.17
N VAL A 33 7.18 17.99 13.37
CA VAL A 33 8.18 17.71 12.33
C VAL A 33 9.09 16.61 12.84
N ALA A 34 9.11 15.48 12.14
CA ALA A 34 9.97 14.35 12.46
C ALA A 34 11.44 14.79 12.35
N GLN A 35 12.25 14.40 13.33
CA GLN A 35 13.67 14.73 13.34
C GLN A 35 14.39 14.19 12.10
N GLU A 36 14.02 12.97 11.68
CA GLU A 36 14.58 12.30 10.51
C GLU A 36 13.46 11.90 9.54
N ASN A 37 13.80 11.77 8.26
CA ASN A 37 12.92 11.20 7.25
C ASN A 37 13.40 9.79 6.92
N THR A 38 12.66 8.79 7.39
CA THR A 38 12.97 7.36 7.14
C THR A 38 11.96 6.70 6.20
N THR A 39 10.97 7.46 5.73
CA THR A 39 9.87 6.93 4.91
C THR A 39 9.97 7.27 3.43
N GLY A 40 10.82 8.23 3.04
CA GLY A 40 11.20 8.43 1.64
C GLY A 40 10.97 9.85 1.14
N THR A 41 11.34 10.10 -0.11
CA THR A 41 11.40 11.44 -0.73
C THR A 41 10.07 12.18 -0.72
N GLY A 42 8.93 11.48 -0.68
CA GLY A 42 7.61 12.09 -0.65
C GLY A 42 7.09 12.43 0.74
N TYR A 43 7.73 11.95 1.81
CA TYR A 43 7.23 12.12 3.17
C TYR A 43 7.11 13.58 3.60
N ARG A 44 8.16 14.39 3.38
CA ARG A 44 8.19 15.79 3.83
C ARG A 44 7.10 16.65 3.18
N ASP A 45 6.68 16.29 1.97
CA ASP A 45 5.56 16.97 1.30
C ASP A 45 4.22 16.65 1.95
N LEU A 46 4.10 15.53 2.65
CA LEU A 46 2.83 15.03 3.21
C LEU A 46 2.79 15.09 4.74
N GLU A 47 3.92 15.33 5.39
CA GLU A 47 4.05 15.44 6.84
C GLU A 47 3.13 16.53 7.43
N GLY A 48 2.43 16.17 8.51
CA GLY A 48 1.46 17.02 9.20
C GLY A 48 0.13 17.17 8.47
N LYS A 49 -0.06 16.51 7.31
CA LYS A 49 -1.25 16.65 6.47
C LYS A 49 -2.20 15.48 6.63
N PHE A 50 -3.47 15.77 6.32
CA PHE A 50 -4.56 14.82 6.29
C PHE A 50 -5.01 14.59 4.85
N ILE A 51 -5.49 13.39 4.56
CA ILE A 51 -5.97 12.99 3.23
C ILE A 51 -7.26 12.19 3.42
N ASP A 52 -8.30 12.54 2.64
CA ASP A 52 -9.55 11.78 2.61
C ASP A 52 -9.74 11.20 1.20
N TYR A 53 -9.93 9.89 1.10
CA TYR A 53 -10.26 9.23 -0.15
C TYR A 53 -11.30 8.13 0.04
N GLU A 54 -11.95 7.75 -1.06
CA GLU A 54 -12.86 6.62 -1.10
C GLU A 54 -12.45 5.67 -2.22
N TYR A 55 -12.54 4.38 -1.98
CA TYR A 55 -12.49 3.36 -3.02
C TYR A 55 -13.90 2.99 -3.44
N VAL A 56 -14.07 2.73 -4.73
CA VAL A 56 -15.34 2.23 -5.28
C VAL A 56 -15.65 0.88 -4.64
N ASP A 57 -16.83 0.77 -4.05
CA ASP A 57 -17.39 -0.44 -3.43
C ASP A 57 -16.55 -1.10 -2.29
N PHE A 58 -15.56 -0.39 -1.75
CA PHE A 58 -14.67 -0.94 -0.71
C PHE A 58 -14.67 -0.15 0.60
N GLY A 59 -14.93 1.16 0.54
CA GLY A 59 -15.05 2.03 1.72
C GLY A 59 -14.30 3.36 1.57
N SER A 60 -14.42 4.21 2.59
CA SER A 60 -13.70 5.49 2.67
C SER A 60 -12.65 5.48 3.76
N PHE A 61 -11.57 6.22 3.54
CA PHE A 61 -10.42 6.27 4.43
C PHE A 61 -10.02 7.71 4.68
N ARG A 62 -9.65 8.00 5.92
CA ARG A 62 -9.00 9.24 6.31
C ARG A 62 -7.63 8.91 6.87
N LEU A 63 -6.62 9.63 6.41
CA LEU A 63 -5.23 9.43 6.77
C LEU A 63 -4.68 10.67 7.47
N ALA A 64 -3.78 10.46 8.40
CA ALA A 64 -2.88 11.45 8.95
C ALA A 64 -1.44 10.94 8.84
N ILE A 65 -0.57 11.76 8.25
CA ILE A 65 0.83 11.40 7.96
C ILE A 65 1.73 12.24 8.87
N TYR A 66 2.45 11.60 9.78
CA TYR A 66 3.40 12.27 10.66
C TYR A 66 4.32 11.27 11.36
N ASN A 67 5.43 11.76 11.92
CA ASN A 67 6.44 10.97 12.61
C ASN A 67 6.77 9.65 11.88
N ASN A 68 7.02 9.74 10.57
CA ASN A 68 7.33 8.59 9.71
C ASN A 68 6.25 7.48 9.75
N SER A 69 4.99 7.85 10.00
CA SER A 69 3.87 6.93 10.15
C SER A 69 2.63 7.43 9.41
N ILE A 70 1.73 6.52 9.10
CA ILE A 70 0.35 6.81 8.68
C ILE A 70 -0.57 6.28 9.77
N LYS A 71 -1.38 7.17 10.35
CA LYS A 71 -2.61 6.76 11.04
C LYS A 71 -3.75 6.83 10.05
N TRP A 72 -4.57 5.80 9.98
CA TRP A 72 -5.75 5.80 9.14
C TRP A 72 -6.98 5.34 9.89
N LYS A 73 -8.14 5.79 9.42
CA LYS A 73 -9.45 5.33 9.87
C LYS A 73 -10.35 4.99 8.69
N GLY A 74 -10.95 3.81 8.73
CA GLY A 74 -11.96 3.38 7.76
C GLY A 74 -13.37 3.86 8.12
N TYR A 75 -14.17 4.12 7.10
CA TYR A 75 -15.55 4.59 7.19
C TYR A 75 -16.43 3.86 6.17
N GLY A 76 -17.53 3.30 6.67
CA GLY A 76 -18.42 2.47 5.87
C GLY A 76 -17.77 1.16 5.39
N GLY A 77 -18.61 0.25 4.89
CA GLY A 77 -18.14 -1.01 4.33
C GLY A 77 -17.40 -1.89 5.34
N TYR A 78 -16.44 -2.68 4.85
CA TYR A 78 -15.63 -3.60 5.66
C TYR A 78 -14.87 -2.89 6.79
N PHE A 79 -14.34 -1.71 6.53
CA PHE A 79 -13.37 -1.03 7.41
C PHE A 79 -14.01 -0.01 8.36
N ASP A 80 -15.33 0.07 8.42
CA ASP A 80 -16.04 1.04 9.25
C ASP A 80 -15.57 1.01 10.72
N GLY A 81 -15.07 2.15 11.20
CA GLY A 81 -14.63 2.32 12.58
C GLY A 81 -13.26 1.74 12.93
N ILE A 82 -12.59 1.05 12.00
CA ILE A 82 -11.23 0.55 12.21
C ILE A 82 -10.25 1.73 12.18
N VAL A 83 -9.40 1.83 13.19
CA VAL A 83 -8.28 2.76 13.25
C VAL A 83 -6.99 1.97 13.35
N SER A 84 -5.98 2.33 12.54
CA SER A 84 -4.68 1.65 12.58
C SER A 84 -3.52 2.61 12.32
N LYS A 85 -2.32 2.14 12.64
CA LYS A 85 -1.05 2.82 12.43
C LYS A 85 -0.12 1.90 11.63
N VAL A 86 0.51 2.44 10.60
CA VAL A 86 1.48 1.73 9.76
C VAL A 86 2.71 2.60 9.52
N THR A 87 3.85 1.95 9.29
CA THR A 87 5.07 2.63 8.84
C THR A 87 5.15 2.49 7.31
N PRO A 88 5.00 3.58 6.55
CA PRO A 88 4.99 3.52 5.10
C PRO A 88 6.39 3.67 4.50
N LYS A 89 6.49 3.40 3.20
CA LYS A 89 7.36 4.12 2.28
C LYS A 89 6.52 5.08 1.44
N ILE A 90 7.01 6.29 1.23
CA ILE A 90 6.34 7.38 0.54
C ILE A 90 7.33 8.04 -0.41
N THR A 91 7.07 7.89 -1.71
CA THR A 91 7.91 8.42 -2.78
C THR A 91 7.18 9.46 -3.59
N LYS A 92 7.86 10.57 -3.86
CA LYS A 92 7.36 11.58 -4.79
C LYS A 92 7.71 11.15 -6.22
N VAL A 93 6.72 10.64 -6.95
CA VAL A 93 6.87 10.21 -8.34
C VAL A 93 6.93 11.42 -9.28
N SER A 94 6.07 12.40 -9.04
CA SER A 94 6.08 13.70 -9.72
C SER A 94 5.26 14.70 -8.90
N GLU A 95 5.15 15.95 -9.34
CA GLU A 95 4.36 16.95 -8.63
C GLU A 95 2.88 16.51 -8.51
N GLY A 96 2.39 16.42 -7.28
CA GLY A 96 1.03 15.95 -6.98
C GLY A 96 0.81 14.44 -7.16
N ILE A 97 1.84 13.62 -7.44
CA ILE A 97 1.71 12.16 -7.57
C ILE A 97 2.67 11.46 -6.60
N TYR A 98 2.10 10.64 -5.73
CA TYR A 98 2.82 9.94 -4.67
C TYR A 98 2.56 8.44 -4.74
N PHE A 99 3.63 7.65 -4.59
CA PHE A 99 3.57 6.21 -4.38
C PHE A 99 3.77 5.94 -2.89
N LEU A 100 2.84 5.23 -2.27
CA LEU A 100 2.85 4.86 -0.87
C LEU A 100 2.78 3.34 -0.75
N SER A 101 3.53 2.76 0.18
CA SER A 101 3.48 1.32 0.41
C SER A 101 3.71 0.97 1.88
N TRP A 102 2.99 -0.03 2.40
CA TRP A 102 3.18 -0.52 3.77
C TRP A 102 2.80 -2.01 3.89
N VAL A 103 3.22 -2.64 4.98
CA VAL A 103 2.85 -4.02 5.33
C VAL A 103 1.70 -3.99 6.33
N PHE A 104 0.79 -4.97 6.23
CA PHE A 104 -0.11 -5.35 7.31
C PHE A 104 0.08 -6.84 7.63
N GLY A 105 0.31 -7.18 8.90
CA GLY A 105 0.59 -8.56 9.31
C GLY A 105 1.94 -9.09 8.78
N GLU A 106 2.04 -10.41 8.56
CA GLU A 106 3.30 -11.07 8.17
C GLU A 106 3.54 -11.13 6.66
N ASN A 107 2.49 -11.12 5.83
CA ASN A 107 2.60 -11.32 4.38
C ASN A 107 1.67 -10.41 3.54
N GLY A 108 0.96 -9.46 4.16
CA GLY A 108 0.03 -8.56 3.46
C GLY A 108 0.63 -7.19 3.20
N GLY A 109 0.27 -6.53 2.11
CA GLY A 109 0.71 -5.17 1.86
C GLY A 109 -0.25 -4.36 1.01
N ASP A 110 -0.33 -3.07 1.33
CA ASP A 110 -1.03 -2.11 0.48
C ASP A 110 0.02 -1.31 -0.30
N ASN A 111 -0.20 -1.19 -1.60
CA ASN A 111 0.61 -0.38 -2.49
C ASN A 111 -0.33 0.60 -3.19
N VAL A 112 -0.21 1.88 -2.87
CA VAL A 112 -1.19 2.91 -3.20
C VAL A 112 -0.50 4.02 -3.99
N VAL A 113 -1.09 4.42 -5.12
CA VAL A 113 -0.68 5.61 -5.86
C VAL A 113 -1.79 6.65 -5.80
N VAL A 114 -1.46 7.82 -5.28
CA VAL A 114 -2.38 8.96 -5.19
C VAL A 114 -1.97 10.02 -6.20
N ASN A 115 -2.91 10.46 -7.03
CA ASN A 115 -2.75 11.59 -7.94
C ASN A 115 -3.69 12.72 -7.50
N PHE A 116 -3.14 13.72 -6.81
CA PHE A 116 -3.90 14.87 -6.31
C PHE A 116 -4.36 15.81 -7.44
N ASN A 117 -3.68 15.80 -8.59
CA ASN A 117 -4.04 16.63 -9.73
C ASN A 117 -5.35 16.16 -10.37
N THR A 118 -5.52 14.84 -10.52
CA THR A 118 -6.75 14.23 -11.06
C THR A 118 -7.74 13.82 -9.98
N LYS A 119 -7.36 13.96 -8.70
CA LYS A 119 -8.12 13.50 -7.52
C LYS A 119 -8.45 12.01 -7.59
N LYS A 120 -7.51 11.20 -8.06
CA LYS A 120 -7.64 9.74 -8.14
C LYS A 120 -6.71 9.05 -7.16
N VAL A 121 -7.15 7.89 -6.69
CA VAL A 121 -6.33 6.96 -5.91
C VAL A 121 -6.47 5.57 -6.52
N TYR A 122 -5.36 4.85 -6.59
CA TYR A 122 -5.30 3.48 -7.08
C TYR A 122 -4.51 2.66 -6.07
N ALA A 123 -4.90 1.40 -5.86
CA ALA A 123 -4.10 0.49 -5.09
C ALA A 123 -4.02 -0.89 -5.75
N HIS A 124 -2.84 -1.48 -5.68
CA HIS A 124 -2.60 -2.87 -6.02
C HIS A 124 -2.33 -3.58 -4.70
N LEU A 125 -3.27 -4.45 -4.32
CA LEU A 125 -3.26 -5.13 -3.03
C LEU A 125 -2.81 -6.57 -3.21
N ARG A 126 -2.13 -7.08 -2.19
CA ARG A 126 -1.87 -8.51 -2.06
C ARG A 126 -2.32 -9.02 -0.70
N SER A 127 -3.16 -10.06 -0.72
CA SER A 127 -3.53 -10.78 0.49
C SER A 127 -2.38 -11.68 0.95
N GLY A 128 -2.14 -11.75 2.27
CA GLY A 128 -0.99 -12.48 2.82
C GLY A 128 -1.05 -14.02 2.75
N ASN A 129 -2.12 -14.58 2.17
CA ASN A 129 -2.25 -16.02 1.93
C ASN A 129 -2.16 -16.37 0.42
N ALA A 130 -1.86 -15.40 -0.43
CA ALA A 130 -1.71 -15.58 -1.87
C ALA A 130 -0.53 -16.53 -2.18
N ASP A 131 -0.80 -17.71 -2.73
CA ASP A 131 0.23 -18.49 -3.41
C ASP A 131 0.29 -18.15 -4.91
N GLU A 132 1.37 -18.53 -5.60
CA GLU A 132 1.51 -18.33 -7.06
C GLU A 132 0.37 -18.99 -7.87
N ASN A 133 -0.40 -19.90 -7.24
CA ASN A 133 -1.51 -20.61 -7.85
C ASN A 133 -2.88 -19.96 -7.56
N SER A 134 -2.92 -18.91 -6.73
CA SER A 134 -4.14 -18.22 -6.28
C SER A 134 -4.16 -16.75 -6.74
N PRO A 135 -4.37 -16.53 -8.06
CA PRO A 135 -4.42 -15.20 -8.67
C PRO A 135 -5.53 -14.29 -8.12
N ALA A 136 -6.47 -14.85 -7.37
CA ALA A 136 -7.58 -14.12 -6.74
C ALA A 136 -7.14 -13.17 -5.63
N ASP A 137 -5.95 -13.37 -5.06
CA ASP A 137 -5.44 -12.54 -3.95
C ASP A 137 -4.63 -11.32 -4.40
N PHE A 138 -4.57 -11.08 -5.72
CA PHE A 138 -3.86 -9.96 -6.33
C PHE A 138 -4.83 -8.98 -6.99
N GLU A 139 -5.12 -7.90 -6.27
CA GLU A 139 -6.30 -7.09 -6.57
C GLU A 139 -5.92 -5.68 -6.99
N MET A 140 -6.70 -5.13 -7.91
CA MET A 140 -6.61 -3.72 -8.29
C MET A 140 -7.88 -3.02 -7.83
N ILE A 141 -7.72 -1.97 -7.04
CA ILE A 141 -8.81 -1.10 -6.59
C ILE A 141 -8.53 0.35 -6.97
N HIS A 142 -9.60 1.11 -7.13
CA HIS A 142 -9.52 2.50 -7.54
C HIS A 142 -10.58 3.34 -6.83
N GLY A 143 -10.36 4.64 -6.84
CA GLY A 143 -11.11 5.55 -6.01
C GLY A 143 -10.92 7.01 -6.36
N ASN A 144 -11.52 7.86 -5.53
CA ASN A 144 -11.42 9.31 -5.65
C ASN A 144 -10.89 9.92 -4.36
N VAL A 145 -10.00 10.90 -4.50
CA VAL A 145 -9.55 11.75 -3.40
C VAL A 145 -10.62 12.83 -3.16
N LYS A 146 -11.23 12.80 -1.97
CA LYS A 146 -12.24 13.78 -1.55
C LYS A 146 -11.58 15.05 -1.04
N CYS A 147 -10.51 14.89 -0.27
CA CYS A 147 -9.71 15.97 0.26
C CYS A 147 -8.24 15.61 0.06
N GLY A 148 -7.52 16.43 -0.71
CA GLY A 148 -6.10 16.22 -0.98
C GLY A 148 -5.23 16.46 0.25
N SER A 149 -3.91 16.42 0.09
CA SER A 149 -2.99 16.63 1.21
C SER A 149 -3.10 18.04 1.81
N SER A 150 -3.81 18.17 2.93
CA SER A 150 -4.07 19.45 3.62
C SER A 150 -4.29 19.27 5.13
N THR A 151 -3.93 20.29 5.92
CA THR A 151 -4.24 20.37 7.36
C THR A 151 -5.72 20.66 7.63
N SER A 152 -6.46 21.08 6.59
CA SER A 152 -7.90 21.36 6.66
C SER A 152 -8.78 20.13 6.46
N CYS A 153 -8.23 18.99 6.01
CA CYS A 153 -9.01 17.76 5.84
C CYS A 153 -9.36 17.15 7.21
N THR A 154 -10.23 16.14 7.20
CA THR A 154 -10.79 15.62 8.45
C THR A 154 -9.79 14.68 9.12
N TYR A 155 -9.49 14.95 10.40
CA TYR A 155 -8.59 14.12 11.18
C TYR A 155 -9.19 12.71 11.43
N PRO A 156 -8.43 11.60 11.29
CA PRO A 156 -8.88 10.27 11.66
C PRO A 156 -8.97 10.08 13.19
N GLU A 157 -10.11 10.45 13.77
CA GLU A 157 -10.39 10.35 15.21
C GLU A 157 -10.40 8.91 15.76
N GLY A 158 -9.91 8.72 16.99
CA GLY A 158 -9.90 7.44 17.72
C GLY A 158 -8.52 6.83 17.84
N GLU A 159 -8.36 5.84 18.72
CA GLU A 159 -7.08 5.17 18.94
C GLU A 159 -6.89 3.95 18.04
N PRO A 160 -5.66 3.66 17.56
CA PRO A 160 -5.38 2.43 16.82
C PRO A 160 -5.81 1.18 17.60
N ILE A 161 -6.49 0.27 16.93
CA ILE A 161 -6.93 -1.01 17.51
C ILE A 161 -5.92 -2.12 17.21
N SER A 162 -5.92 -3.15 18.04
CA SER A 162 -5.07 -4.34 17.82
C SER A 162 -5.50 -5.13 16.58
N MET A 163 -4.62 -6.00 16.07
CA MET A 163 -4.93 -6.86 14.92
C MET A 163 -6.13 -7.79 15.20
N ILE A 164 -6.27 -8.30 16.43
CA ILE A 164 -7.40 -9.17 16.81
C ILE A 164 -8.71 -8.38 16.77
N GLU A 165 -8.72 -7.16 17.31
CA GLU A 165 -9.88 -6.28 17.26
C GLU A 165 -10.22 -5.86 15.82
N MET A 166 -9.21 -5.63 14.99
CA MET A 166 -9.39 -5.35 13.56
C MET A 166 -10.11 -6.51 12.86
N VAL A 167 -9.64 -7.74 13.00
CA VAL A 167 -10.26 -8.93 12.40
C VAL A 167 -11.71 -9.11 12.89
N PHE A 168 -11.94 -8.93 14.20
CA PHE A 168 -13.28 -9.01 14.75
C PHE A 168 -14.21 -7.92 14.21
N THR A 169 -13.71 -6.68 14.09
CA THR A 169 -14.45 -5.55 13.55
C THR A 169 -14.78 -5.74 12.07
N LEU A 170 -13.83 -6.23 11.26
CA LEU A 170 -14.06 -6.61 9.86
C LEU A 170 -15.21 -7.61 9.76
N TYR A 171 -15.20 -8.67 10.57
CA TYR A 171 -16.26 -9.68 10.59
C TYR A 171 -17.63 -9.11 10.97
N LEU A 172 -17.68 -8.25 12.00
CA LEU A 172 -18.93 -7.59 12.39
C LEU A 172 -19.45 -6.66 11.31
N ASN A 173 -18.56 -5.92 10.64
CA ASN A 173 -18.92 -5.02 9.56
C ASN A 173 -19.45 -5.76 8.33
N THR A 174 -18.85 -6.89 7.95
CA THR A 174 -19.37 -7.75 6.87
C THR A 174 -20.83 -8.10 7.09
N LYS A 175 -21.21 -8.47 8.33
CA LYS A 175 -22.60 -8.76 8.68
C LYS A 175 -23.48 -7.51 8.77
N LYS A 176 -22.97 -6.44 9.38
CA LYS A 176 -23.69 -5.17 9.59
C LYS A 176 -24.14 -4.55 8.27
N PHE A 177 -23.28 -4.61 7.26
CA PHE A 177 -23.49 -4.00 5.94
C PHE A 177 -23.97 -5.00 4.87
N ASP A 178 -24.26 -6.25 5.24
CA ASP A 178 -24.67 -7.32 4.33
C ASP A 178 -23.72 -7.48 3.12
N LEU A 179 -22.42 -7.52 3.42
CA LEU A 179 -21.36 -7.59 2.41
C LEU A 179 -20.95 -9.04 2.13
N PRO A 180 -20.52 -9.36 0.90
CA PRO A 180 -19.87 -10.65 0.64
C PRO A 180 -18.56 -10.77 1.41
N PRO A 181 -17.95 -11.97 1.49
CA PRO A 181 -16.56 -12.08 1.95
C PRO A 181 -15.65 -11.11 1.19
N ILE A 182 -14.72 -10.46 1.89
CA ILE A 182 -13.91 -9.36 1.33
C ILE A 182 -13.13 -9.78 0.08
N PHE A 183 -12.66 -11.03 0.04
CA PHE A 183 -11.91 -11.62 -1.08
C PHE A 183 -12.81 -12.15 -2.22
N GLU A 184 -14.14 -12.13 -2.06
CA GLU A 184 -15.11 -12.48 -3.10
C GLU A 184 -15.73 -11.23 -3.76
N THR A 185 -15.37 -10.04 -3.27
CA THR A 185 -15.88 -8.78 -3.80
C THR A 185 -15.28 -8.50 -5.17
N LYS A 186 -16.12 -8.50 -6.21
CA LYS A 186 -15.67 -8.14 -7.56
C LYS A 186 -15.23 -6.68 -7.59
N LYS A 187 -13.99 -6.47 -8.02
CA LYS A 187 -13.40 -5.15 -8.21
C LYS A 187 -13.37 -4.84 -9.71
N PRO A 188 -14.11 -3.83 -10.19
CA PRO A 188 -14.17 -3.56 -11.61
C PRO A 188 -12.82 -3.09 -12.12
N LEU A 189 -12.38 -3.64 -13.26
CA LEU A 189 -11.29 -3.06 -14.03
C LEU A 189 -11.74 -1.71 -14.59
N ILE A 190 -10.78 -0.81 -14.75
CA ILE A 190 -11.02 0.57 -15.20
C ILE A 190 -10.38 0.85 -16.56
N GLU A 191 -10.81 1.93 -17.20
CA GLU A 191 -10.25 2.34 -18.51
C GLU A 191 -8.73 2.57 -18.42
N GLU A 192 -8.24 3.09 -17.30
CA GLU A 192 -6.82 3.33 -17.04
C GLU A 192 -5.99 2.05 -17.07
N HIS A 193 -6.59 0.91 -16.75
CA HIS A 193 -5.94 -0.40 -16.81
C HIS A 193 -5.74 -0.84 -18.27
N PHE A 194 -6.81 -0.82 -19.07
CA PHE A 194 -6.73 -1.16 -20.49
C PHE A 194 -5.83 -0.21 -21.27
N THR A 195 -5.87 1.08 -20.93
CA THR A 195 -5.00 2.10 -21.53
C THR A 195 -3.54 1.84 -21.21
N ALA A 196 -3.20 1.58 -19.95
CA ALA A 196 -1.82 1.25 -19.57
C ALA A 196 -1.28 0.02 -20.31
N ARG A 197 -2.07 -1.05 -20.41
CA ARG A 197 -1.67 -2.26 -21.14
C ARG A 197 -1.33 -1.97 -22.60
N LYS A 198 -2.18 -1.18 -23.26
CA LYS A 198 -1.95 -0.81 -24.66
C LYS A 198 -0.68 0.02 -24.82
N GLU A 199 -0.48 1.03 -23.99
CA GLU A 199 0.67 1.94 -24.08
C GLU A 199 2.00 1.28 -23.68
N LEU A 200 1.96 0.32 -22.76
CA LEU A 200 3.15 -0.41 -22.30
C LEU A 200 3.48 -1.66 -23.14
N ALA A 201 2.61 -2.08 -24.06
CA ALA A 201 2.86 -3.22 -24.92
C ALA A 201 3.87 -2.93 -26.04
N GLU A 202 4.12 -1.66 -26.34
CA GLU A 202 4.95 -1.24 -27.47
C GLU A 202 6.45 -1.44 -27.21
N GLU A 203 6.90 -1.18 -25.99
CA GLU A 203 8.33 -1.14 -25.64
C GLU A 203 8.54 -1.77 -24.25
N PRO A 204 9.59 -2.61 -24.07
CA PRO A 204 9.96 -3.09 -22.75
C PRO A 204 10.53 -1.93 -21.91
N ILE A 205 10.30 -1.99 -20.61
CA ILE A 205 10.91 -1.10 -19.61
C ILE A 205 12.20 -1.77 -19.14
N MET A 206 13.31 -1.05 -19.20
CA MET A 206 14.63 -1.57 -18.80
C MET A 206 15.22 -0.67 -17.72
N TYR A 207 15.72 -1.23 -16.61
CA TYR A 207 16.36 -0.45 -15.55
C TYR A 207 17.38 -1.27 -14.76
N GLN A 208 18.38 -0.59 -14.20
CA GLN A 208 19.34 -1.23 -13.29
C GLN A 208 18.75 -1.30 -11.89
N SER A 209 18.51 -2.50 -11.37
CA SER A 209 18.16 -2.73 -9.96
C SER A 209 19.35 -3.26 -9.16
N GLU A 210 19.16 -3.46 -7.87
CA GLU A 210 20.11 -4.15 -6.99
C GLU A 210 20.32 -5.63 -7.39
N LYS A 211 19.31 -6.26 -8.02
CA LYS A 211 19.39 -7.65 -8.52
C LYS A 211 20.14 -7.75 -9.86
N GLY A 212 20.38 -6.61 -10.53
CA GLY A 212 20.92 -6.56 -11.88
C GLY A 212 20.05 -5.77 -12.85
N GLU A 213 20.35 -5.89 -14.14
CA GLU A 213 19.52 -5.31 -15.20
C GLU A 213 18.16 -6.03 -15.22
N VAL A 214 17.07 -5.29 -15.09
CA VAL A 214 15.70 -5.81 -15.12
C VAL A 214 15.04 -5.34 -16.41
N VAL A 215 14.42 -6.28 -17.13
CA VAL A 215 13.63 -6.03 -18.33
C VAL A 215 12.19 -6.47 -18.05
N ILE A 216 11.25 -5.54 -18.15
CA ILE A 216 9.81 -5.76 -17.95
C ILE A 216 9.09 -5.53 -19.27
N GLN A 217 8.32 -6.51 -19.73
CA GLN A 217 7.45 -6.38 -20.90
C GLN A 217 6.00 -6.72 -20.52
N VAL A 218 5.11 -5.73 -20.65
CA VAL A 218 3.67 -5.92 -20.44
C VAL A 218 3.06 -6.47 -21.73
N ALA A 219 2.44 -7.65 -21.66
CA ALA A 219 1.87 -8.34 -22.81
C ALA A 219 0.45 -8.84 -22.49
N GLY A 220 -0.55 -7.97 -22.64
CA GLY A 220 -1.94 -8.30 -22.34
C GLY A 220 -2.15 -8.50 -20.83
N ASP A 221 -2.55 -9.71 -20.43
CA ASP A 221 -2.81 -10.08 -19.03
C ASP A 221 -1.57 -10.51 -18.24
N ILE A 222 -0.41 -10.56 -18.90
CA ILE A 222 0.85 -10.98 -18.28
C ILE A 222 1.91 -9.88 -18.35
N THR A 223 2.83 -9.94 -17.41
CA THR A 223 4.10 -9.21 -17.43
C THR A 223 5.24 -10.21 -17.49
N LYS A 224 6.11 -10.05 -18.48
CA LYS A 224 7.34 -10.84 -18.64
C LYS A 224 8.49 -10.12 -17.97
N VAL A 225 9.23 -10.80 -17.11
CA VAL A 225 10.36 -10.23 -16.39
C VAL A 225 11.61 -11.06 -16.64
N SER A 226 12.68 -10.41 -17.11
CA SER A 226 14.03 -10.97 -17.21
C SER A 226 14.97 -10.18 -16.32
N ILE A 227 15.90 -10.88 -15.68
CA ILE A 227 16.95 -10.27 -14.85
C ILE A 227 18.29 -10.74 -15.42
N ASN A 228 19.22 -9.81 -15.67
CA ASN A 228 20.56 -10.07 -16.23
C ASN A 228 20.54 -10.90 -17.54
N GLY A 229 19.55 -10.67 -18.40
CA GLY A 229 19.41 -11.35 -19.68
C GLY A 229 19.00 -12.82 -19.59
N GLU A 230 18.53 -13.29 -18.42
CA GLU A 230 17.94 -14.62 -18.27
C GLU A 230 16.65 -14.76 -19.10
N ASN A 231 16.21 -16.00 -19.30
CA ASN A 231 14.92 -16.25 -19.98
C ASN A 231 13.78 -15.58 -19.21
N PRO A 232 12.91 -14.79 -19.88
CA PRO A 232 11.82 -14.10 -19.20
C PRO A 232 10.86 -15.07 -18.52
N LYS A 233 10.50 -14.77 -17.27
CA LYS A 233 9.41 -15.43 -16.54
C LYS A 233 8.12 -14.65 -16.74
N GLU A 234 6.99 -15.36 -16.84
CA GLU A 234 5.68 -14.76 -17.05
C GLU A 234 4.89 -14.72 -15.75
N TYR A 235 4.29 -13.58 -15.47
CA TYR A 235 3.50 -13.35 -14.26
C TYR A 235 2.18 -12.72 -14.62
N GLN A 236 1.11 -13.03 -13.88
CA GLN A 236 -0.11 -12.22 -13.94
C GLN A 236 0.21 -10.78 -13.52
N THR A 237 -0.43 -9.81 -14.18
CA THR A 237 -0.14 -8.40 -13.93
C THR A 237 -1.37 -7.54 -13.68
N ASN A 238 -1.19 -6.57 -12.79
CA ASN A 238 -2.03 -5.40 -12.64
C ASN A 238 -1.23 -4.19 -13.13
N VAL A 239 -1.78 -3.46 -14.10
CA VAL A 239 -1.20 -2.20 -14.59
C VAL A 239 -2.26 -1.13 -14.59
N THR A 240 -1.89 0.09 -14.20
CA THR A 240 -2.81 1.23 -14.12
C THR A 240 -2.11 2.49 -14.64
N LYS A 241 -2.76 3.22 -15.55
CA LYS A 241 -2.29 4.53 -15.98
C LYS A 241 -2.64 5.57 -14.94
N ILE A 242 -1.62 6.16 -14.31
CA ILE A 242 -1.81 7.14 -13.23
C ILE A 242 -1.93 8.55 -13.80
N ASN A 243 -1.12 8.84 -14.82
CA ASN A 243 -1.12 10.08 -15.57
C ASN A 243 -0.46 9.83 -16.95
N ASN A 244 -0.42 10.84 -17.82
CA ASN A 244 0.33 10.75 -19.07
C ASN A 244 1.80 10.40 -18.81
N GLY A 245 2.27 9.26 -19.30
CA GLY A 245 3.62 8.76 -19.10
C GLY A 245 3.95 8.30 -17.67
N VAL A 246 2.95 8.08 -16.81
CA VAL A 246 3.14 7.55 -15.44
C VAL A 246 2.25 6.33 -15.23
N TYR A 247 2.86 5.19 -14.91
CA TYR A 247 2.20 3.90 -14.82
C TYR A 247 2.51 3.21 -13.50
N PHE A 248 1.50 2.62 -12.87
CA PHE A 248 1.64 1.75 -11.71
C PHE A 248 1.55 0.31 -12.18
N ILE A 249 2.61 -0.47 -11.96
CA ILE A 249 2.77 -1.82 -12.52
C ILE A 249 3.02 -2.76 -11.36
N SER A 250 2.34 -3.89 -11.36
CA SER A 250 2.55 -4.92 -10.35
C SER A 250 2.37 -6.31 -10.91
N TRP A 251 3.13 -7.25 -10.39
CA TRP A 251 3.08 -8.66 -10.79
C TRP A 251 3.43 -9.58 -9.62
N LEU A 252 2.99 -10.84 -9.70
CA LEU A 252 3.23 -11.86 -8.68
C LEU A 252 4.63 -12.47 -8.79
N GLY A 253 5.68 -11.63 -8.80
CA GLY A 253 7.08 -12.07 -8.92
C GLY A 253 7.79 -12.39 -7.61
N ASN A 254 7.15 -12.06 -6.49
CA ASN A 254 7.65 -12.27 -5.14
C ASN A 254 6.60 -13.03 -4.35
N ASP A 255 6.96 -14.04 -3.57
CA ASP A 255 6.01 -14.92 -2.88
C ASP A 255 5.39 -14.33 -1.61
N GLN A 256 5.90 -13.22 -1.08
CA GLN A 256 5.37 -12.58 0.13
C GLN A 256 4.51 -11.35 -0.19
N PHE A 257 5.01 -10.42 -1.02
CA PHE A 257 4.33 -9.13 -1.24
C PHE A 257 3.91 -8.87 -2.69
N GLY A 258 4.41 -9.67 -3.64
CA GLY A 258 4.36 -9.30 -5.05
C GLY A 258 5.38 -8.20 -5.32
N GLU A 259 5.57 -7.88 -6.59
CA GLU A 259 6.45 -6.78 -6.99
C GLU A 259 5.58 -5.61 -7.45
N HIS A 260 5.91 -4.40 -6.99
CA HIS A 260 5.13 -3.19 -7.21
C HIS A 260 6.04 -2.02 -7.54
N ILE A 261 5.91 -1.48 -8.75
CA ILE A 261 6.70 -0.32 -9.19
C ILE A 261 5.80 0.78 -9.74
N VAL A 262 6.28 2.02 -9.68
CA VAL A 262 5.76 3.11 -10.50
C VAL A 262 6.80 3.49 -11.54
N PHE A 263 6.42 3.47 -12.81
CA PHE A 263 7.27 3.90 -13.93
C PHE A 263 6.85 5.28 -14.41
N ASN A 264 7.78 6.24 -14.37
CA ASN A 264 7.61 7.58 -14.93
C ASN A 264 8.43 7.71 -16.22
N LYS A 265 7.82 7.38 -17.36
CA LYS A 265 8.42 7.44 -18.70
C LYS A 265 8.93 8.83 -19.05
N ASN A 266 8.25 9.88 -18.57
CA ASN A 266 8.66 11.26 -18.84
C ASN A 266 10.00 11.63 -18.19
N GLN A 267 10.36 10.94 -17.11
CA GLN A 267 11.61 11.16 -16.38
C GLN A 267 12.64 10.05 -16.62
N GLY A 268 12.25 8.95 -17.28
CA GLY A 268 13.05 7.74 -17.38
C GLY A 268 13.40 7.20 -16.00
N LYS A 269 12.40 7.06 -15.10
CA LYS A 269 12.61 6.59 -13.73
C LYS A 269 11.63 5.49 -13.33
N VAL A 270 12.14 4.50 -12.63
CA VAL A 270 11.38 3.45 -11.95
C VAL A 270 11.49 3.67 -10.45
N TYR A 271 10.34 3.66 -9.77
CA TYR A 271 10.22 3.80 -8.32
C TYR A 271 9.75 2.47 -7.75
N ASP A 272 10.53 1.91 -6.83
CA ASP A 272 10.30 0.62 -6.19
C ASP A 272 10.40 0.81 -4.67
N HIS A 273 9.60 0.05 -3.92
CA HIS A 273 9.56 0.10 -2.45
C HIS A 273 10.10 -1.18 -1.79
N MET A 274 10.66 -2.10 -2.56
CA MET A 274 11.20 -3.38 -2.08
C MET A 274 12.65 -3.54 -2.50
N ASN A 275 13.55 -3.75 -1.53
CA ASN A 275 14.95 -4.06 -1.81
C ASN A 275 15.16 -5.56 -2.12
N PHE A 276 16.38 -5.94 -2.51
CA PHE A 276 16.68 -7.35 -2.83
C PHE A 276 16.49 -8.31 -1.64
N SER A 277 16.62 -7.81 -0.41
CA SER A 277 16.41 -8.55 0.85
C SER A 277 14.95 -8.58 1.29
N LEU A 278 14.05 -8.02 0.47
CA LEU A 278 12.62 -7.86 0.74
C LEU A 278 12.30 -6.92 1.90
N GLU A 279 13.27 -6.11 2.32
CA GLU A 279 12.99 -5.01 3.23
C GLU A 279 12.36 -3.86 2.44
N ARG A 280 11.41 -3.18 3.07
CA ARG A 280 10.80 -2.01 2.46
C ARG A 280 11.77 -0.84 2.52
N GLU A 281 12.16 -0.34 1.36
CA GLU A 281 13.07 0.79 1.17
C GLU A 281 12.68 1.57 -0.09
N GLU A 282 12.83 2.89 -0.09
CA GLU A 282 12.63 3.66 -1.31
C GLU A 282 13.82 3.48 -2.25
N LEU A 283 13.55 2.94 -3.43
CA LEU A 283 14.54 2.75 -4.48
C LEU A 283 14.08 3.46 -5.75
N ILE A 284 15.00 4.22 -6.36
CA ILE A 284 14.73 5.02 -7.55
C ILE A 284 15.80 4.73 -8.58
N PHE A 285 15.41 4.08 -9.66
CA PHE A 285 16.31 3.61 -10.69
C PHE A 285 16.14 4.43 -11.98
N PRO A 286 17.24 4.82 -12.65
CA PRO A 286 17.14 5.35 -14.00
C PRO A 286 16.76 4.24 -14.98
N GLU A 287 15.90 4.56 -15.94
CA GLU A 287 15.63 3.74 -17.10
C GLU A 287 16.88 3.68 -17.99
N ILE A 288 17.15 2.50 -18.55
CA ILE A 288 18.21 2.27 -19.53
C ILE A 288 17.54 2.21 -20.90
N LYS A 289 18.09 2.95 -21.88
CA LYS A 289 17.60 2.98 -23.25
C LYS A 289 18.20 1.87 -24.10
#